data_AF-A0A346Y3D6-F1
#
_entry.id   AF-A0A346Y3D6-F1
#
_cell.length_a   1.000
_cell.length_b   1.000
_cell.length_c   1.000
_cell.angle_alpha   90.00
_cell.angle_beta   90.00
_cell.angle_gamma   90.00
#
_symmetry.space_group_name_H-M   'P 1'
#
loop_
_entity.id
_entity.type
_entity.pdbx_description
1 polymer ?
#
loop_
_entity_poly.entity_id
_entity_poly.type
_entity_poly.pdbx_seq_one_letter_code
_entity_poly.pdbx_strand_id
1 'polypeptide(L)'
;MIDPSLVHHGTVRASHVASLAGPIDPTTHLNRDFAGHDLGECVIAVRLEVDAELVLDENGQFARCRARHDASQRLGPVDEGARRQEWLAVLRERRG
;
A
#
# COMPACT_ATOMS: atom_id res chain seq x y z
N MET A 1 -9.01 -3.49 12.58
CA MET A 1 -8.72 -2.30 11.74
C MET A 1 -7.24 -1.99 11.89
N ILE A 2 -6.56 -1.57 10.83
CA ILE A 2 -5.13 -1.23 10.84
C ILE A 2 -4.89 0.28 10.78
N ASP A 3 -3.76 0.70 11.34
CA ASP A 3 -3.17 2.01 11.09
C ASP A 3 -2.59 2.03 9.65
N PRO A 4 -3.10 2.89 8.75
CA PRO A 4 -2.61 2.97 7.37
C PRO A 4 -1.14 3.33 7.26
N SER A 5 -0.56 4.02 8.25
CA SER A 5 0.86 4.42 8.23
C SER A 5 1.81 3.21 8.31
N LEU A 6 1.31 2.05 8.73
CA LEU A 6 2.05 0.80 8.76
C LEU A 6 1.94 0.02 7.44
N VAL A 7 1.12 0.47 6.49
CA VAL A 7 0.90 -0.28 5.24
C VAL A 7 1.98 0.03 4.22
N HIS A 8 2.48 -1.03 3.60
CA HIS A 8 3.49 -0.97 2.57
C HIS A 8 3.02 -1.71 1.32
N HIS A 9 3.51 -1.28 0.18
CA HIS A 9 3.42 -2.07 -1.04
C HIS A 9 4.32 -3.30 -0.93
N GLY A 10 3.85 -4.43 -1.44
CA GLY A 10 4.62 -5.65 -1.43
C GLY A 10 4.00 -6.75 -2.28
N THR A 11 4.71 -7.86 -2.38
CA THR A 11 4.19 -9.07 -3.01
C THR A 11 4.29 -10.24 -2.05
N VAL A 12 3.44 -11.22 -2.25
CA VAL A 12 3.32 -12.41 -1.41
C VAL A 12 3.68 -13.64 -2.23
N ARG A 13 4.47 -14.54 -1.65
CA ARG A 13 4.77 -15.85 -2.23
C ARG A 13 4.70 -16.91 -1.15
N ALA A 14 3.91 -17.96 -1.37
CA ALA A 14 3.80 -19.11 -0.48
C ALA A 14 3.62 -18.71 1.01
N SER A 15 2.70 -17.78 1.29
CA SER A 15 2.41 -17.26 2.64
C SER A 15 3.54 -16.47 3.31
N HIS A 16 4.50 -15.99 2.54
CA HIS A 16 5.57 -15.11 3.01
C HIS A 16 5.59 -13.80 2.22
N VAL A 17 6.12 -12.75 2.83
CA VAL A 17 6.42 -11.50 2.13
C VAL A 17 7.58 -11.74 1.16
N ALA A 18 7.29 -11.72 -0.14
CA ALA A 18 8.29 -11.97 -1.18
C ALA A 18 9.08 -10.71 -1.54
N SER A 19 8.42 -9.55 -1.49
CA SER A 19 9.07 -8.26 -1.68
C SER A 19 8.33 -7.20 -0.88
N LEU A 20 9.09 -6.22 -0.39
CA LEU A 20 8.57 -5.03 0.26
C LEU A 20 9.09 -3.80 -0.48
N ALA A 21 8.17 -2.92 -0.82
CA ALA A 21 8.45 -1.60 -1.34
C ALA A 21 8.12 -0.56 -0.27
N GLY A 22 8.07 0.72 -0.66
CA GLY A 22 7.82 1.81 0.27
C GLY A 22 6.44 1.77 0.93
N PRO A 23 6.24 2.60 1.97
CA PRO A 23 4.92 2.84 2.54
C PRO A 23 3.95 3.32 1.46
N ILE A 24 2.66 3.09 1.67
CA ILE A 24 1.64 3.64 0.78
C ILE A 24 1.71 5.17 0.74
N ASP A 25 1.35 5.75 -0.41
CA ASP A 25 1.13 7.19 -0.48
C ASP A 25 -0.28 7.53 0.01
N PRO A 26 -0.45 8.23 1.15
CA PRO A 26 -1.77 8.57 1.67
C PRO A 26 -2.55 9.54 0.77
N THR A 27 -1.87 10.35 -0.06
CA THR A 27 -2.51 11.30 -0.99
C THR A 27 -3.23 10.60 -2.15
N THR A 28 -2.92 9.32 -2.39
CA THR A 28 -3.63 8.47 -3.35
C THR A 28 -4.47 7.41 -2.64
N HIS A 29 -3.86 6.58 -1.78
CA HIS A 29 -4.49 5.39 -1.17
C HIS A 29 -5.61 5.71 -0.20
N LEU A 30 -5.55 6.89 0.42
CA LEU A 30 -6.56 7.36 1.37
C LEU A 30 -7.40 8.50 0.79
N ASN A 31 -7.31 8.77 -0.53
CA ASN A 31 -8.09 9.79 -1.20
C ASN A 31 -9.41 9.22 -1.75
N ARG A 32 -10.52 9.63 -1.13
CA ARG A 32 -11.88 9.23 -1.55
C ARG A 32 -12.28 9.76 -2.91
N ASP A 33 -11.60 10.79 -3.42
CA ASP A 33 -11.85 11.36 -4.73
C ASP A 33 -10.99 10.68 -5.83
N PHE A 34 -10.23 9.63 -5.49
CA PHE A 34 -9.38 8.85 -6.41
C PHE A 34 -9.60 7.34 -6.26
N ALA A 35 -10.82 6.88 -6.56
CA ALA A 35 -11.25 5.50 -6.36
C ALA A 35 -10.44 4.43 -7.14
N GLY A 36 -9.71 4.82 -8.18
CA GLY A 36 -8.88 3.88 -8.96
C GLY A 36 -7.63 3.39 -8.23
N HIS A 37 -7.31 3.96 -7.06
CA HIS A 37 -6.10 3.65 -6.30
C HIS A 37 -6.40 3.60 -4.80
N ASP A 38 -7.52 2.99 -4.42
CA ASP A 38 -7.86 2.82 -3.01
C ASP A 38 -7.01 1.72 -2.33
N LEU A 39 -6.84 1.82 -1.02
CA LEU A 39 -6.04 0.86 -0.23
C LEU A 39 -6.62 -0.56 -0.19
N GLY A 40 -7.94 -0.72 -0.31
CA GLY A 40 -8.61 -2.02 -0.26
C GLY A 40 -8.44 -2.79 1.06
N GLU A 41 -8.38 -4.11 0.93
CA GLU A 41 -8.03 -5.03 2.02
C GLU A 41 -6.54 -5.35 1.98
N CYS A 42 -5.90 -5.33 3.14
CA CYS A 42 -4.50 -5.68 3.29
C CYS A 42 -4.38 -7.05 3.96
N VAL A 43 -3.39 -7.84 3.55
CA VAL A 43 -2.98 -9.04 4.30
C VAL A 43 -2.06 -8.63 5.45
N ILE A 44 -2.06 -9.43 6.52
CA ILE A 44 -1.27 -9.14 7.73
C ILE A 44 0.00 -9.99 7.72
N ALA A 45 1.16 -9.37 7.88
CA ALA A 45 2.43 -10.03 8.10
C ALA A 45 2.81 -9.99 9.59
N VAL A 46 3.50 -11.03 10.09
CA VAL A 46 4.02 -11.05 11.47
C VAL A 46 5.03 -9.91 11.68
N ARG A 47 5.82 -9.61 10.64
CA ARG A 47 6.75 -8.49 10.56
C ARG A 47 6.73 -7.89 9.15
N LEU A 48 6.99 -6.60 9.03
CA LEU A 48 7.11 -5.93 7.73
C LEU A 48 8.55 -6.05 7.21
N GLU A 49 8.92 -7.26 6.84
CA GLU A 49 10.20 -7.57 6.20
C GLU A 49 10.06 -8.72 5.20
N VAL A 50 11.02 -8.84 4.28
CA VAL A 50 11.08 -9.95 3.32
C VAL A 50 11.27 -11.27 4.07
N ASP A 51 10.64 -12.32 3.57
CA ASP A 51 10.56 -13.67 4.15
C ASP A 51 9.82 -13.75 5.50
N ALA A 52 9.17 -12.66 5.95
CA ALA A 52 8.25 -12.76 7.08
C ALA A 52 6.99 -13.54 6.69
N GLU A 53 6.51 -14.37 7.61
CA GLU A 53 5.26 -15.11 7.48
C GLU A 53 4.04 -14.16 7.48
N LEU A 54 3.04 -14.54 6.69
CA LEU A 54 1.71 -13.95 6.76
C LEU A 54 0.86 -14.67 7.80
N VAL A 55 0.04 -13.89 8.50
CA VAL A 55 -0.94 -14.41 9.45
C VAL A 55 -2.05 -15.10 8.68
N LEU A 56 -2.37 -16.33 9.07
CA LEU A 56 -3.52 -17.08 8.59
C LEU A 56 -4.66 -17.02 9.60
N ASP A 57 -5.90 -17.04 9.12
CA ASP A 57 -7.08 -17.18 9.95
C ASP A 57 -7.35 -18.65 10.34
N GLU A 58 -8.40 -18.88 11.11
CA GLU A 58 -8.80 -20.20 11.60
C GLU A 58 -9.13 -21.21 10.48
N ASN A 59 -9.40 -20.72 9.26
CA ASN A 59 -9.68 -21.53 8.08
C ASN A 59 -8.44 -21.73 7.19
N GLY A 60 -7.27 -21.26 7.63
CA GLY A 60 -6.03 -21.31 6.85
C GLY A 60 -5.98 -20.32 5.69
N GLN A 61 -6.86 -19.32 5.66
CA GLN A 61 -6.84 -18.23 4.66
C GLN A 61 -5.99 -17.06 5.17
N PHE A 62 -5.52 -16.18 4.28
CA PHE A 62 -4.81 -14.98 4.73
C PHE A 62 -5.72 -14.10 5.59
N ALA A 63 -5.25 -13.77 6.79
CA ALA A 63 -5.89 -12.78 7.64
C ALA A 63 -5.85 -11.43 6.92
N ARG A 64 -7.04 -10.85 6.72
CA ARG A 64 -7.22 -9.57 6.03
C ARG A 64 -7.70 -8.50 6.98
N CYS A 65 -7.24 -7.27 6.77
CA CYS A 65 -7.73 -6.11 7.49
C CYS A 65 -7.97 -4.96 6.54
N ARG A 66 -8.94 -4.10 6.89
CA ARG A 66 -9.14 -2.81 6.25
C ARG A 66 -8.59 -1.70 7.14
N ALA A 67 -8.13 -0.63 6.50
CA ALA A 67 -7.91 0.62 7.19
C ALA A 67 -9.18 1.08 7.90
N ARG A 68 -9.01 1.89 8.95
CA ARG A 68 -10.15 2.52 9.62
C ARG A 68 -10.91 3.40 8.61
N HIS A 69 -12.23 3.45 8.73
CA HIS A 69 -13.08 4.24 7.82
C HIS A 69 -12.78 5.75 7.88
N ASP A 70 -12.27 6.24 9.01
CA ASP A 70 -11.87 7.63 9.24
C ASP A 70 -10.46 7.95 8.73
N ALA A 71 -9.73 6.95 8.22
CA ALA A 71 -8.41 7.16 7.61
C ALA A 71 -8.49 7.87 6.26
N SER A 72 -9.61 7.68 5.52
CA SER A 72 -9.76 8.23 4.17
C SER A 72 -10.40 9.61 4.16
N GLN A 73 -9.85 10.51 3.35
CA GLN A 73 -10.26 11.91 3.25
C GLN A 73 -10.59 12.28 1.80
N ARG A 74 -11.32 13.38 1.60
CA ARG A 74 -11.51 13.99 0.28
C ARG A 74 -10.40 15.00 0.06
N LEU A 75 -9.45 14.70 -0.83
CA LEU A 75 -8.29 15.54 -1.10
C LEU A 75 -8.39 16.25 -2.46
N GLY A 76 -9.49 16.04 -3.20
CA GLY A 76 -9.65 16.51 -4.56
C GLY A 76 -9.04 15.56 -5.59
N PRO A 77 -9.18 15.92 -6.89
CA PRO A 77 -8.71 15.08 -7.98
C PRO A 77 -7.18 14.95 -7.98
N VAL A 78 -6.70 13.76 -8.33
CA VAL A 78 -5.27 13.48 -8.49
C VAL A 78 -4.89 13.70 -9.96
N ASP A 79 -3.95 14.60 -10.22
CA ASP A 79 -3.34 14.74 -11.55
C ASP A 79 -2.26 13.67 -11.75
N GLU A 80 -2.66 12.52 -12.28
CA GLU A 80 -1.77 11.40 -12.56
C GLU A 80 -0.69 11.77 -13.60
N GLY A 81 -1.01 12.67 -14.52
CA GLY A 81 -0.09 13.14 -15.56
C GLY A 81 1.07 13.91 -14.95
N ALA A 82 0.78 14.90 -14.11
CA ALA A 82 1.78 15.68 -13.38
C ALA A 82 2.67 14.78 -12.51
N ARG A 83 2.07 13.89 -11.72
CA ARG A 83 2.80 12.95 -10.83
C ARG A 83 3.73 12.02 -11.61
N ARG A 84 3.30 11.54 -12.78
CA ARG A 84 4.16 10.74 -13.66
C ARG A 84 5.37 11.54 -14.16
N GLN A 85 5.19 12.82 -14.50
CA GLN A 85 6.30 13.67 -14.94
C GLN A 85 7.30 13.92 -13.81
N GLU A 86 6.81 14.19 -12.60
CA GLU A 86 7.65 14.34 -11.39
C GLU A 86 8.49 13.07 -11.14
N TRP A 87 7.86 11.90 -11.20
CA TRP A 87 8.57 10.63 -11.03
C TRP A 87 9.64 10.40 -12.10
N LEU A 88 9.32 10.70 -13.37
CA LEU A 88 10.29 10.61 -14.47
C LEU A 88 11.46 11.59 -14.31
N ALA A 89 11.22 12.79 -13.77
CA ALA A 89 12.28 13.76 -13.48
C ALA A 89 13.25 13.23 -12.42
N VAL A 90 12.72 12.71 -11.30
CA VAL A 90 13.53 12.08 -10.25
C VAL A 90 14.35 10.90 -10.79
N LEU A 91 13.78 10.08 -11.68
CA LEU A 91 14.51 8.98 -12.30
C LEU A 91 15.65 9.44 -13.22
N ARG A 92 15.48 10.57 -13.90
CA ARG A 92 16.54 11.16 -14.73
C ARG A 92 17.70 11.67 -13.87
N GLU A 93 17.40 12.34 -12.77
CA GLU A 93 18.41 12.84 -11.82
C GLU A 93 19.21 11.72 -11.18
N ARG A 94 18.60 10.57 -10.87
CA ARG A 94 19.30 9.40 -10.30
C ARG A 94 20.19 8.65 -11.29
N ARG A 95 20.06 8.92 -12.59
CA ARG A 95 20.78 8.24 -13.68
C ARG A 95 21.92 9.08 -14.27
N GLY A 96 21.96 10.37 -13.96
CA GLY A 96 23.06 11.29 -14.32
C GLY A 96 24.11 11.33 -13.22
#